data_AF-A0A3B9RBR8-F1
#
_entry.id   AF-A0A3B9RBR8-F1
#
_cell.length_a   1.000
_cell.length_b   1.000
_cell.length_c   1.000
_cell.angle_alpha   90.00
_cell.angle_beta   90.00
_cell.angle_gamma   90.00
#
_symmetry.space_group_name_H-M   'P 1'
#
loop_
_entity.id
_entity.type
_entity.pdbx_description
1 polymer ?
#
loop_
_entity_poly.entity_id
_entity_poly.type
_entity_poly.pdbx_seq_one_letter_code
_entity_poly.pdbx_strand_id
1 'polypeptide(L)'
;MKKFITVYGFMLLIMTGCGSSKNTSNANNGTSSLDVELREKNRANFSLLQRIRQKSGVVLQNNVPIINKTSNSFASGGSQEPLYVLNNQIIGNSFHSINELIDSYNVKKIVILSGADAAGYGTQGANGVIKITSY
;
A
#
# COMPACT_ATOMS: atom_id res chain seq x y z
N MET A 1 -57.30 15.35 -10.20
CA MET A 1 -55.89 15.57 -10.61
C MET A 1 -55.11 16.50 -9.65
N LYS A 2 -55.43 16.54 -8.34
CA LYS A 2 -54.71 17.37 -7.35
C LYS A 2 -53.89 16.55 -6.33
N LYS A 3 -54.05 15.23 -6.32
CA LYS A 3 -53.36 14.32 -5.38
C LYS A 3 -51.96 13.87 -5.85
N PHE A 4 -51.64 14.03 -7.14
CA PHE A 4 -50.32 13.72 -7.68
C PHE A 4 -49.30 14.87 -7.52
N ILE A 5 -49.79 16.11 -7.34
CA ILE A 5 -48.94 17.28 -7.10
C ILE A 5 -48.34 17.25 -5.68
N THR A 6 -49.04 16.65 -4.71
CA THR A 6 -48.58 16.57 -3.32
C THR A 6 -47.46 15.54 -3.11
N VAL A 7 -47.30 14.56 -4.01
CA VAL A 7 -46.26 13.53 -3.92
C VAL A 7 -44.92 14.01 -4.50
N TYR A 8 -44.94 14.97 -5.43
CA TYR A 8 -43.71 15.52 -6.03
C TYR A 8 -43.00 16.55 -5.14
N GLY A 9 -43.67 17.07 -4.10
CA GLY A 9 -43.10 18.03 -3.15
C GLY A 9 -42.17 17.41 -2.11
N PHE A 10 -42.25 16.10 -1.88
CA PHE A 10 -41.44 15.41 -0.86
C PHE A 10 -40.11 14.83 -1.42
N MET A 11 -39.91 14.88 -2.74
CA MET A 11 -38.75 14.33 -3.44
C MET A 11 -37.57 15.31 -3.56
N LEU A 12 -37.70 16.55 -3.08
CA LEU A 12 -36.72 17.62 -3.34
C LEU A 12 -35.83 18.00 -2.13
N LEU A 13 -35.87 17.24 -1.03
CA LEU A 13 -35.26 17.65 0.24
C LEU A 13 -34.07 16.79 0.71
N ILE A 14 -33.51 15.92 -0.14
CA ILE A 14 -32.49 14.94 0.29
C ILE A 14 -31.12 15.06 -0.43
N MET A 15 -30.81 16.18 -1.10
CA MET A 15 -29.52 16.33 -1.82
C MET A 15 -28.67 17.55 -1.41
N THR A 16 -28.78 18.04 -0.17
CA THR A 16 -27.80 18.98 0.39
C THR A 16 -26.91 18.29 1.44
N GLY A 17 -26.24 17.23 1.02
CA GLY A 17 -25.10 16.68 1.74
C GLY A 17 -23.86 17.54 1.50
N CYS A 18 -23.46 18.31 2.51
CA CYS A 18 -22.23 19.10 2.50
C CYS A 18 -21.00 18.17 2.54
N GLY A 19 -20.34 17.98 1.40
CA GLY A 19 -19.01 17.41 1.33
C GLY A 19 -17.97 18.47 1.71
N SER A 20 -17.55 18.52 2.98
CA SER A 20 -16.38 19.29 3.37
C SER A 20 -15.12 18.60 2.83
N SER A 21 -14.57 19.14 1.75
CA SER A 21 -13.24 18.78 1.26
C SER A 21 -12.20 19.19 2.30
N LYS A 22 -11.73 18.24 3.11
CA LYS A 22 -10.46 18.41 3.83
C LYS A 22 -9.34 18.35 2.81
N ASN A 23 -8.98 19.51 2.27
CA ASN A 23 -7.61 19.69 1.77
C ASN A 23 -6.69 19.44 2.96
N THR A 24 -6.03 18.29 2.96
CA THR A 24 -4.80 18.11 3.73
C THR A 24 -3.79 19.05 3.10
N SER A 25 -3.73 20.27 3.61
CA SER A 25 -2.53 21.07 3.55
C SER A 25 -1.49 20.25 4.29
N ASN A 26 -0.65 19.54 3.52
CA ASN A 26 0.59 19.00 4.03
C ASN A 26 1.43 20.22 4.41
N ALA A 27 1.21 20.72 5.62
CA ALA A 27 2.04 21.71 6.26
C ALA A 27 3.44 21.11 6.25
N ASN A 28 4.26 21.69 5.38
CA ASN A 28 5.67 21.40 5.24
C ASN A 28 6.34 21.91 6.52
N ASN A 29 6.14 21.20 7.63
CA ASN A 29 6.85 21.45 8.86
C ASN A 29 8.26 20.92 8.63
N GLY A 30 9.19 21.89 8.58
CA GLY A 30 10.60 21.67 8.30
C GLY A 30 11.13 20.45 9.04
N THR A 31 11.69 19.53 8.27
CA THR A 31 12.59 18.50 8.78
C THR A 31 13.67 19.22 9.57
N SER A 32 13.67 19.07 10.90
CA SER A 32 14.79 19.53 11.70
C SER A 32 16.05 18.78 11.23
N SER A 33 17.21 19.43 11.23
CA SER A 33 18.48 18.81 10.79
C SER A 33 18.76 17.50 11.55
N LEU A 34 18.33 17.42 12.81
CA LEU A 34 18.40 16.19 13.61
C LEU A 34 17.51 15.06 13.06
N ASP A 35 16.29 15.35 12.58
CA ASP A 35 15.42 14.31 11.99
C ASP A 35 16.00 13.73 10.70
N VAL A 36 16.71 14.57 9.93
CA VAL A 36 17.42 14.13 8.72
C VAL A 36 18.59 13.22 9.10
N GLU A 37 19.42 13.66 10.05
CA GLU A 37 20.59 12.92 10.52
C GLU A 37 20.21 11.59 11.17
N LEU A 38 19.16 11.57 12.00
CA LEU A 38 18.63 10.35 12.61
C LEU A 38 18.04 9.40 11.56
N ARG A 39 17.32 9.90 10.55
CA ARG A 39 16.81 9.06 9.44
C ARG A 39 17.93 8.48 8.60
N GLU A 40 18.99 9.24 8.38
CA GLU A 40 20.14 8.84 7.58
C GLU A 40 20.98 7.78 8.31
N LYS A 41 21.25 7.98 9.59
CA LYS A 41 21.93 7.00 10.46
C LYS A 41 21.12 5.72 10.64
N ASN A 42 19.81 5.82 10.76
CA ASN A 42 18.92 4.66 10.86
C ASN A 42 18.73 3.92 9.52
N ARG A 43 18.82 4.62 8.37
CA ARG A 43 18.66 4.00 7.04
C ARG A 43 19.65 2.86 6.80
N ALA A 44 20.88 2.99 7.26
CA ALA A 44 21.90 1.95 7.15
C ALA A 44 21.65 0.74 8.08
N ASN A 45 20.90 0.92 9.17
CA ASN A 45 20.70 -0.10 10.20
C ASN A 45 19.43 -0.94 10.01
N PHE A 46 18.52 -0.54 9.13
CA PHE A 46 17.28 -1.29 8.87
C PHE A 46 17.39 -2.10 7.58
N SER A 47 17.19 -3.42 7.67
CA SER A 47 17.12 -4.28 6.48
C SER A 47 15.85 -4.00 5.64
N LEU A 48 15.88 -4.42 4.38
CA LEU A 48 14.72 -4.28 3.48
C LEU A 48 13.50 -5.00 4.07
N LEU A 49 13.70 -6.21 4.58
CA LEU A 49 12.67 -7.00 5.27
C LEU A 49 12.03 -6.22 6.41
N GLN A 50 12.83 -5.57 7.25
CA GLN A 50 12.34 -4.82 8.41
C GLN A 50 11.50 -3.61 7.98
N ARG A 51 11.90 -2.92 6.92
CA ARG A 51 11.13 -1.81 6.34
C ARG A 51 9.81 -2.27 5.74
N ILE A 52 9.79 -3.42 5.07
CA ILE A 52 8.59 -4.02 4.51
C ILE A 52 7.64 -4.44 5.65
N ARG A 53 8.14 -5.08 6.69
CA ARG A 53 7.36 -5.49 7.87
C ARG A 53 6.70 -4.32 8.61
N GLN A 54 7.33 -3.15 8.62
CA GLN A 54 6.75 -1.95 9.23
C GLN A 54 5.54 -1.38 8.47
N LYS A 55 5.23 -1.89 7.26
CA LYS A 55 4.04 -1.47 6.51
C LYS A 55 2.79 -2.16 7.04
N SER A 56 1.71 -1.39 7.15
CA SER A 56 0.41 -1.90 7.59
C SER A 56 -0.06 -3.02 6.68
N GLY A 57 -0.56 -4.11 7.28
CA GLY A 57 -1.08 -5.27 6.55
C GLY A 57 0.00 -6.24 6.06
N VAL A 58 1.27 -6.03 6.39
CA VAL A 58 2.35 -6.99 6.16
C VAL A 58 2.64 -7.75 7.44
N VAL A 59 2.72 -9.07 7.37
CA VAL A 59 3.21 -9.93 8.45
C VAL A 59 4.35 -10.81 7.93
N LEU A 60 5.15 -11.37 8.82
CA LEU A 60 6.21 -12.30 8.43
C LEU A 60 5.77 -13.72 8.67
N GLN A 61 6.03 -14.58 7.68
CA GLN A 61 5.92 -16.02 7.80
C GLN A 61 7.25 -16.61 7.34
N ASN A 62 7.93 -17.37 8.21
CA ASN A 62 9.25 -17.96 7.91
C ASN A 62 10.27 -16.94 7.36
N ASN A 63 10.35 -15.75 7.98
CA ASN A 63 11.22 -14.65 7.53
C ASN A 63 10.89 -14.03 6.16
N VAL A 64 9.75 -14.36 5.58
CA VAL A 64 9.27 -13.84 4.31
C VAL A 64 8.06 -12.94 4.53
N PRO A 65 7.98 -11.76 3.90
CA PRO A 65 6.84 -10.88 4.05
C PRO A 65 5.63 -11.38 3.26
N ILE A 66 4.49 -11.45 3.93
CA ILE A 66 3.18 -11.81 3.38
C ILE A 66 2.16 -10.70 3.67
N ILE A 67 1.15 -10.56 2.81
CA ILE A 67 0.12 -9.53 2.96
C ILE A 67 -1.13 -10.15 3.58
N ASN A 68 -1.45 -9.76 4.83
CA ASN A 68 -2.56 -10.30 5.62
C ASN A 68 -3.96 -9.86 5.11
N LYS A 69 -4.02 -8.95 4.14
CA LYS A 69 -5.28 -8.45 3.56
C LYS A 69 -5.71 -9.18 2.28
N THR A 70 -4.99 -10.22 1.89
CA THR A 70 -5.28 -10.93 0.65
C THR A 70 -6.30 -12.04 0.88
N SER A 71 -7.42 -11.99 0.15
CA SER A 71 -8.56 -12.92 0.23
C SER A 71 -8.22 -14.39 -0.10
N ASN A 72 -7.03 -14.66 -0.62
CA ASN A 72 -6.56 -16.00 -1.04
C ASN A 72 -5.75 -16.74 0.04
N SER A 73 -5.74 -16.23 1.28
CA SER A 73 -4.97 -16.77 2.42
C SER A 73 -5.43 -18.16 2.91
N PHE A 74 -6.51 -18.72 2.35
CA PHE A 74 -7.01 -20.07 2.66
C PHE A 74 -6.30 -21.21 1.92
N ALA A 75 -5.38 -20.91 0.98
CA ALA A 75 -4.59 -21.94 0.30
C ALA A 75 -3.46 -22.45 1.22
N SER A 76 -3.74 -23.52 1.97
CA SER A 76 -2.86 -24.16 2.95
C SER A 76 -1.62 -24.87 2.37
N GLY A 77 -1.29 -24.70 1.09
CA GLY A 77 -0.21 -25.44 0.42
C GLY A 77 0.63 -24.68 -0.61
N GLY A 78 0.38 -23.38 -0.86
CA GLY A 78 1.13 -22.58 -1.85
C GLY A 78 1.96 -21.46 -1.21
N SER A 79 3.00 -20.97 -1.91
CA SER A 79 3.73 -19.77 -1.48
C SER A 79 2.77 -18.57 -1.51
N GLN A 80 2.52 -17.99 -0.34
CA GLN A 80 1.67 -16.80 -0.17
C GLN A 80 2.44 -15.49 -0.41
N GLU A 81 3.61 -15.59 -1.05
CA GLU A 81 4.45 -14.44 -1.33
C GLU A 81 3.77 -13.48 -2.32
N PRO A 82 3.84 -12.17 -2.04
CA PRO A 82 3.34 -11.15 -2.94
C PRO A 82 4.25 -11.02 -4.16
N LEU A 83 3.74 -10.37 -5.20
CA LEU A 83 4.57 -9.95 -6.33
C LEU A 83 5.45 -8.76 -5.92
N TYR A 84 6.75 -8.85 -6.18
CA TYR A 84 7.68 -7.75 -5.98
C TYR A 84 7.89 -6.99 -7.29
N VAL A 85 7.76 -5.67 -7.21
CA VAL A 85 7.93 -4.76 -8.35
C VAL A 85 8.94 -3.69 -7.97
N LEU A 86 10.03 -3.57 -8.72
CA LEU A 86 11.08 -2.58 -8.52
C LEU A 86 11.05 -1.58 -9.68
N ASN A 87 10.83 -0.29 -9.39
CA ASN A 87 10.82 0.77 -10.41
C ASN A 87 9.93 0.42 -11.62
N ASN A 88 8.72 -0.08 -11.34
CA ASN A 88 7.73 -0.55 -12.32
C ASN A 88 8.11 -1.83 -13.10
N GLN A 89 9.29 -2.41 -12.86
CA GLN A 89 9.68 -3.71 -13.39
C GLN A 89 9.22 -4.84 -12.45
N ILE A 90 8.61 -5.87 -13.02
CA ILE A 90 8.24 -7.08 -12.28
C ILE A 90 9.50 -7.89 -11.99
N ILE A 91 9.74 -8.19 -10.72
CA ILE A 91 10.86 -9.02 -10.27
C ILE A 91 10.41 -10.47 -10.09
N GLY A 92 9.23 -10.69 -9.49
CA GLY A 92 8.65 -12.01 -9.27
C GLY A 92 8.04 -12.16 -7.88
N ASN A 93 7.63 -13.37 -7.53
CA ASN A 93 6.97 -13.70 -6.24
C ASN A 93 7.95 -14.24 -5.19
N SER A 94 9.18 -13.72 -5.16
CA SER A 94 10.19 -14.12 -4.17
C SER A 94 10.81 -12.90 -3.49
N PHE A 95 10.77 -12.89 -2.16
CA PHE A 95 11.44 -11.87 -1.37
C PHE A 95 12.96 -11.91 -1.55
N HIS A 96 13.51 -13.10 -1.72
CA HIS A 96 14.95 -13.27 -1.90
C HIS A 96 15.44 -12.53 -3.16
N SER A 97 14.74 -12.69 -4.28
CA SER A 97 15.10 -12.04 -5.55
C SER A 97 15.13 -10.52 -5.44
N ILE A 98 14.17 -9.89 -4.75
CA ILE A 98 14.19 -8.44 -4.58
C ILE A 98 15.27 -7.99 -3.58
N ASN A 99 15.54 -8.79 -2.55
CA ASN A 99 16.54 -8.48 -1.53
C ASN A 99 17.98 -8.54 -2.08
N GLU A 100 18.22 -9.28 -3.16
CA GLU A 100 19.51 -9.28 -3.88
C GLU A 100 19.66 -8.11 -4.86
N LEU A 101 18.55 -7.58 -5.39
CA LEU A 101 18.57 -6.55 -6.43
C LEU A 101 18.68 -5.13 -5.87
N ILE A 102 18.19 -4.89 -4.66
CA ILE A 102 18.20 -3.55 -4.07
C ILE A 102 18.50 -3.58 -2.58
N ASP A 103 19.52 -2.81 -2.21
CA ASP A 103 19.80 -2.55 -0.82
C ASP A 103 18.75 -1.65 -0.17
N SER A 104 18.51 -1.89 1.11
CA SER A 104 17.55 -1.14 1.92
C SER A 104 17.76 0.38 1.87
N TYR A 105 19.02 0.84 1.82
CA TYR A 105 19.35 2.26 1.82
C TYR A 105 18.90 2.97 0.53
N ASN A 106 18.96 2.26 -0.62
CA ASN A 106 18.55 2.76 -1.94
C ASN A 106 17.03 2.82 -2.12
N VAL A 107 16.25 2.28 -1.19
CA VAL A 107 14.78 2.34 -1.26
C VAL A 107 14.27 3.72 -0.87
N LYS A 108 13.60 4.37 -1.81
CA LYS A 108 12.89 5.66 -1.66
C LYS A 108 11.49 5.46 -1.09
N LYS A 109 10.72 4.52 -1.65
CA LYS A 109 9.32 4.29 -1.28
C LYS A 109 8.95 2.81 -1.38
N ILE A 110 8.12 2.34 -0.44
CA ILE A 110 7.49 1.01 -0.46
C ILE A 110 5.98 1.23 -0.39
N VAL A 111 5.25 0.64 -1.33
CA VAL A 111 3.79 0.68 -1.42
C VAL A 111 3.27 -0.74 -1.46
N ILE A 112 2.29 -1.03 -0.61
CA ILE A 112 1.60 -2.32 -0.56
C ILE A 112 0.29 -2.17 -1.31
N LEU A 113 0.06 -3.01 -2.31
CA LEU A 113 -1.19 -3.09 -3.07
C LEU A 113 -1.86 -4.43 -2.78
N SER A 114 -3.16 -4.42 -2.57
CA SER A 114 -3.96 -5.61 -2.25
C SER A 114 -5.34 -5.51 -2.85
N GLY A 115 -6.00 -6.64 -3.13
CA GLY A 115 -7.34 -6.65 -3.69
C GLY A 115 -7.41 -5.93 -5.06
N ALA A 116 -8.36 -5.01 -5.21
CA ALA A 116 -8.56 -4.28 -6.45
C ALA A 116 -7.32 -3.47 -6.89
N ASP A 117 -6.55 -2.94 -5.95
CA ASP A 117 -5.33 -2.16 -6.24
C ASP A 117 -4.22 -3.01 -6.87
N ALA A 118 -4.26 -4.32 -6.65
CA ALA A 118 -3.31 -5.29 -7.21
C ALA A 118 -3.79 -5.93 -8.52
N ALA A 119 -5.07 -5.73 -8.90
CA ALA A 119 -5.69 -6.41 -10.04
C ALA A 119 -4.97 -6.17 -11.38
N GLY A 120 -4.34 -5.00 -11.54
CA GLY A 120 -3.56 -4.66 -12.74
C GLY A 120 -2.33 -5.56 -12.98
N TYR A 121 -1.91 -6.34 -11.97
CA TYR A 121 -0.79 -7.29 -12.07
C TYR A 121 -1.25 -8.73 -12.37
N GLY A 122 -2.55 -8.94 -12.60
CA GLY A 122 -3.12 -10.23 -12.95
C GLY A 122 -2.92 -11.30 -11.89
N THR A 123 -2.77 -12.56 -12.31
CA THR A 123 -2.63 -13.73 -11.43
C THR A 123 -1.39 -13.67 -10.54
N GLN A 124 -0.31 -13.05 -11.00
CA GLN A 124 0.93 -12.90 -10.23
C GLN A 124 0.73 -11.99 -9.00
N GLY A 125 -0.15 -10.98 -9.12
CA GLY A 125 -0.55 -10.09 -8.03
C GLY A 125 -1.66 -10.63 -7.14
N ALA A 126 -2.10 -11.89 -7.32
CA ALA A 126 -3.22 -12.46 -6.56
C ALA A 126 -2.97 -12.54 -5.05
N ASN A 127 -1.70 -12.61 -4.64
CA ASN A 127 -1.27 -12.55 -3.22
C ASN A 127 -0.99 -11.12 -2.74
N GLY A 128 -1.25 -10.13 -3.59
CA GLY A 128 -0.90 -8.72 -3.41
C GLY A 128 0.46 -8.37 -4.04
N VAL A 129 0.80 -7.09 -4.01
CA VAL A 129 2.00 -6.54 -4.67
C VAL A 129 2.74 -5.62 -3.72
N ILE A 130 4.06 -5.81 -3.61
CA ILE A 130 4.97 -4.91 -2.92
C ILE A 130 5.74 -4.13 -3.97
N LYS A 131 5.34 -2.88 -4.17
CA LYS A 131 5.98 -1.96 -5.11
C LYS A 131 7.04 -1.13 -4.41
N ILE A 132 8.26 -1.21 -4.91
CA ILE A 132 9.45 -0.54 -4.41
C ILE A 132 9.92 0.47 -5.46
N THR A 133 10.24 1.67 -5.01
CA THR A 133 10.85 2.72 -5.83
C THR A 133 12.21 3.05 -5.22
N SER A 134 13.26 3.07 -6.05
CA SER A 134 14.60 3.51 -5.65
C SER A 134 14.75 5.04 -5.76
N TYR A 135 15.88 5.55 -5.25
CA TYR A 135 16.31 6.92 -5.56
C TYR A 135 16.80 7.07 -6.99
#